data_AF-A0A9W6WMB2-F1
#
_entry.id   AF-A0A9W6WMB2-F1
#
_cell.length_a   1.000
_cell.length_b   1.000
_cell.length_c   1.000
_cell.angle_alpha   90.00
_cell.angle_beta   90.00
_cell.angle_gamma   90.00
#
_symmetry.space_group_name_H-M   'P 1'
#
loop_
_entity.id
_entity.type
_entity.pdbx_description
1 polymer ?
#
loop_
_entity_poly.entity_id
_entity_poly.type
_entity_poly.pdbx_seq_one_letter_code
_entity_poly.pdbx_strand_id
1 'polypeptide(L)'
;MDPSQSTLRRLLKARRAEAGNVAVAAKPTTIFDNQDVTAPYTQYIFKLSSPNTTRADKEEWRFRKRYSDFRVLHQKLRRTRSQWELGCLKQGQAFEAVTKTLQQAAGPDFPRKHIRCDTRAIIHERRRQLMDYVRALLAAYTDLEVLLGAPESLKGNFGDDVVCLNTVFVDIERFLEIPPKRKEIEARLTRVVLALEDVEVTPGSCSKTHQCCICLSDSDPSTPNGDKEMTKLPCAHVFHKDCIIHWLQCGSTCPMCRRAIGHAANRRVSAV
;
A
#
# COMPACT_ATOMS: atom_id res chain seq x y z
N MET A 1 -17.35 5.94 18.76
CA MET A 1 -16.16 5.62 17.92
C MET A 1 -16.10 6.67 16.82
N ASP A 2 -14.96 7.32 16.60
CA ASP A 2 -14.81 8.38 15.60
C ASP A 2 -14.88 7.77 14.17
N PRO A 3 -15.85 8.14 13.31
CA PRO A 3 -16.02 7.58 11.97
C PRO A 3 -14.77 7.70 11.08
N SER A 4 -13.98 8.76 11.31
CA SER A 4 -12.73 9.03 10.58
C SER A 4 -11.66 7.96 10.86
N GLN A 5 -11.52 7.53 12.12
CA GLN A 5 -10.56 6.50 12.53
C GLN A 5 -10.96 5.10 12.04
N SER A 6 -12.25 4.81 11.90
CA SER A 6 -12.74 3.56 11.32
C SER A 6 -12.35 3.46 9.83
N THR A 7 -12.59 4.53 9.07
CA THR A 7 -12.29 4.61 7.64
C THR A 7 -10.80 4.46 7.34
N LEU A 8 -9.93 5.14 8.10
CA LEU A 8 -8.48 5.02 7.99
C LEU A 8 -7.99 3.59 8.25
N ARG A 9 -8.49 2.94 9.31
CA ARG A 9 -8.12 1.55 9.62
C ARG A 9 -8.55 0.59 8.53
N ARG A 10 -9.73 0.80 7.94
CA ARG A 10 -10.25 0.00 6.80
C ARG A 10 -9.37 0.18 5.56
N LEU A 11 -8.99 1.42 5.24
CA LEU A 11 -8.06 1.75 4.15
C LEU A 11 -6.72 1.03 4.32
N LEU A 12 -6.10 1.15 5.49
CA LEU A 12 -4.82 0.50 5.79
C LEU A 12 -4.92 -1.02 5.67
N LYS A 13 -5.99 -1.64 6.19
CA LYS A 13 -6.20 -3.10 6.09
C LYS A 13 -6.29 -3.54 4.62
N ALA A 14 -7.12 -2.87 3.82
CA ALA A 14 -7.31 -3.20 2.41
C ALA A 14 -6.02 -3.01 1.60
N ARG A 15 -5.28 -1.90 1.83
CA ARG A 15 -4.03 -1.62 1.11
C ARG A 15 -2.89 -2.54 1.48
N ARG A 16 -2.76 -2.90 2.75
CA ARG A 16 -1.78 -3.91 3.18
C ARG A 16 -2.06 -5.29 2.58
N ALA A 17 -3.34 -5.68 2.47
CA ALA A 17 -3.71 -6.93 1.82
C ALA A 17 -3.33 -6.93 0.33
N GLU A 18 -3.57 -5.81 -0.38
CA GLU A 18 -3.15 -5.67 -1.77
C GLU A 18 -1.63 -5.67 -1.93
N ALA A 19 -0.91 -4.89 -1.12
CA ALA A 19 0.56 -4.86 -1.13
C ALA A 19 1.17 -6.22 -0.78
N GLY A 20 0.56 -6.96 0.15
CA GLY A 20 0.96 -8.32 0.53
C GLY A 20 0.82 -9.34 -0.59
N ASN A 21 -0.07 -9.08 -1.56
CA ASN A 21 -0.25 -9.92 -2.73
C ASN A 21 0.79 -9.63 -3.83
N VAL A 22 1.52 -8.51 -3.78
CA VAL A 22 2.53 -8.18 -4.79
C VAL A 22 3.67 -9.21 -4.75
N ALA A 23 3.82 -9.96 -5.84
CA ALA A 23 4.90 -10.91 -5.99
C ALA A 23 6.22 -10.16 -6.26
N VAL A 24 7.22 -10.38 -5.40
CA VAL A 24 8.57 -9.81 -5.54
C VAL A 24 9.57 -10.91 -5.92
N ALA A 25 10.22 -10.75 -7.07
CA ALA A 25 11.29 -11.62 -7.53
C ALA A 25 12.57 -10.82 -7.80
N ALA A 26 13.72 -11.36 -7.43
CA ALA A 26 15.02 -10.73 -7.68
C ALA A 26 15.94 -11.65 -8.49
N LYS A 27 16.60 -11.12 -9.52
CA LYS A 27 17.65 -11.81 -10.29
C LYS A 27 19.00 -11.11 -10.07
N PRO A 28 19.99 -11.79 -9.46
CA PRO A 28 21.34 -11.25 -9.35
C PRO A 28 22.05 -11.30 -10.71
N THR A 29 22.80 -10.25 -11.03
CA THR A 29 23.61 -10.11 -12.24
C THR A 29 24.94 -9.49 -11.85
N THR A 30 26.05 -10.06 -12.32
CA THR A 30 27.37 -9.48 -12.14
C THR A 30 27.57 -8.39 -13.18
N ILE A 31 27.92 -7.19 -12.73
CA ILE A 31 28.22 -6.04 -13.58
C ILE A 31 29.70 -5.73 -13.48
N PHE A 32 30.32 -5.53 -14.63
CA PHE A 32 31.68 -5.01 -14.74
C PHE A 32 31.57 -3.51 -14.99
N ASP A 33 32.22 -2.70 -14.16
CA ASP A 33 32.24 -1.26 -14.37
C ASP A 33 33.14 -0.97 -15.58
N ASN A 34 32.69 -0.09 -16.48
CA ASN A 34 33.50 0.33 -17.63
C ASN A 34 34.74 1.13 -17.17
N GLN A 35 34.69 1.72 -15.98
CA GLN A 35 35.81 2.46 -15.38
C GLN A 35 36.77 1.57 -14.60
N ASP A 36 36.28 0.45 -14.05
CA ASP A 36 37.08 -0.53 -13.33
C ASP A 36 36.57 -1.96 -13.58
N VAL A 37 37.14 -2.59 -14.61
CA VAL A 37 36.80 -3.96 -15.01
C VAL A 37 37.29 -4.99 -14.00
N THR A 38 38.21 -4.60 -13.08
CA THR A 38 38.82 -5.49 -12.09
C THR A 38 37.99 -5.63 -10.82
N ALA A 39 37.01 -4.74 -10.60
CA ALA A 39 36.15 -4.72 -9.43
C ALA A 39 34.66 -4.92 -9.79
N PRO A 40 34.26 -6.12 -10.25
CA PRO A 40 32.86 -6.39 -10.55
C PRO A 40 31.98 -6.32 -9.30
N TYR A 41 30.73 -5.92 -9.47
CA TYR A 41 29.74 -5.87 -8.39
C TYR A 41 28.44 -6.60 -8.75
N THR A 42 27.72 -7.07 -7.73
CA THR A 42 26.41 -7.70 -7.93
C THR A 42 25.31 -6.63 -7.96
N GLN A 43 24.58 -6.58 -9.08
CA GLN A 43 23.33 -5.83 -9.22
C GLN A 43 22.13 -6.79 -9.18
N TYR A 44 21.06 -6.38 -8.52
CA TYR A 44 19.83 -7.16 -8.41
C TYR A 44 18.75 -6.49 -9.25
N ILE A 45 18.18 -7.24 -10.18
CA ILE A 45 17.02 -6.82 -10.98
C ILE A 45 15.77 -7.33 -10.25
N PHE A 46 15.01 -6.41 -9.67
CA PHE A 46 13.75 -6.72 -9.01
C PHE A 46 12.61 -6.64 -10.02
N LYS A 47 11.69 -7.59 -9.93
CA LYS A 47 10.47 -7.67 -10.73
C LYS A 47 9.30 -7.82 -9.78
N LEU A 48 8.35 -6.90 -9.90
CA LEU A 48 7.18 -6.81 -9.05
C LEU A 48 5.95 -7.00 -9.93
N SER A 49 5.01 -7.83 -9.50
CA SER A 49 3.79 -8.09 -10.27
C SER A 49 2.59 -8.39 -9.37
N SER A 50 1.43 -7.87 -9.75
CA SER A 50 0.16 -8.24 -9.12
C SER A 50 -0.29 -9.64 -9.57
N PRO A 51 -0.79 -10.50 -8.66
CA PRO A 51 -1.19 -11.86 -8.97
C PRO A 51 -2.57 -11.96 -9.65
N ASN A 52 -3.43 -10.93 -9.50
CA ASN A 52 -4.87 -11.04 -9.80
C ASN A 52 -5.29 -10.28 -11.06
N THR A 53 -4.52 -10.37 -12.14
CA THR A 53 -4.89 -9.67 -13.37
C THR A 53 -4.81 -10.60 -14.58
N THR A 54 -5.87 -10.58 -15.40
CA THR A 54 -5.92 -11.22 -16.70
C THR A 54 -4.68 -10.85 -17.52
N ARG A 55 -4.21 -11.77 -18.37
CA ARG A 55 -2.93 -11.68 -19.09
C ARG A 55 -2.72 -10.36 -19.87
N ALA A 56 -3.80 -9.65 -20.22
CA ALA A 56 -3.79 -8.36 -20.91
C ALA A 56 -3.48 -7.15 -20.00
N ASP A 57 -3.76 -7.22 -18.69
CA ASP A 57 -3.63 -6.10 -17.75
C ASP A 57 -2.57 -6.34 -16.66
N LYS A 58 -1.74 -7.39 -16.80
CA LYS A 58 -0.72 -7.77 -15.82
C LYS A 58 0.23 -6.59 -15.53
N GLU A 59 -0.01 -5.89 -14.43
CA GLU A 59 0.83 -4.81 -13.97
C GLU A 59 2.15 -5.40 -13.46
N GLU A 60 3.21 -5.16 -14.22
CA GLU A 60 4.56 -5.59 -13.89
C GLU A 60 5.51 -4.40 -14.03
N TRP A 61 6.33 -4.17 -13.00
CA TRP A 61 7.41 -3.21 -13.09
C TRP A 61 8.71 -3.80 -12.55
N ARG A 62 9.81 -3.18 -12.95
CA ARG A 62 11.16 -3.64 -12.64
C ARG A 62 12.06 -2.47 -12.30
N PHE A 63 12.92 -2.66 -11.32
CA PHE A 63 13.97 -1.71 -10.97
C PHE A 63 15.27 -2.45 -10.67
N ARG A 64 16.38 -1.73 -10.72
CA ARG A 64 17.73 -2.31 -10.53
C ARG A 64 18.46 -1.58 -9.43
N LYS A 65 19.01 -2.32 -8.47
CA LYS A 65 19.78 -1.78 -7.35
C LYS A 65 20.92 -2.73 -6.98
N ARG A 66 22.03 -2.18 -6.50
CA ARG A 66 23.09 -2.93 -5.81
C ARG A 66 22.86 -2.88 -4.30
N TYR A 67 23.53 -3.76 -3.55
CA TYR A 67 23.41 -3.82 -2.09
C TYR A 67 23.67 -2.46 -1.41
N SER A 68 24.65 -1.69 -1.88
CA SER A 68 24.97 -0.39 -1.30
C SER A 68 23.84 0.62 -1.42
N ASP A 69 23.01 0.54 -2.47
CA ASP A 69 21.88 1.46 -2.63
C ASP A 69 20.83 1.20 -1.55
N PHE A 70 20.53 -0.08 -1.28
CA PHE A 70 19.67 -0.48 -0.16
C PHE A 70 20.23 -0.03 1.18
N ARG A 71 21.55 -0.17 1.37
CA ARG A 71 22.20 0.23 2.62
C ARG A 71 22.10 1.73 2.87
N VAL A 72 22.26 2.55 1.81
CA VAL A 72 22.11 4.00 1.88
C VAL A 72 20.69 4.37 2.29
N LEU A 73 19.67 3.81 1.63
CA LEU A 73 18.28 4.05 2.01
C LEU A 73 18.00 3.59 3.45
N HIS A 74 18.43 2.38 3.82
CA HIS A 74 18.24 1.84 5.16
C HIS A 74 18.84 2.74 6.24
N GLN A 75 20.06 3.22 6.04
CA GLN A 75 20.70 4.13 6.97
C GLN A 75 19.95 5.48 7.06
N LYS A 76 19.44 5.98 5.93
CA LYS A 76 18.62 7.20 5.89
C LYS A 76 17.35 7.03 6.73
N LEU A 77 16.58 5.96 6.48
CA LEU A 77 15.34 5.66 7.22
C LEU A 77 15.60 5.51 8.73
N ARG A 78 16.68 4.83 9.13
CA ARG A 78 17.06 4.71 10.55
C ARG A 78 17.39 6.05 11.19
N ARG A 79 18.16 6.91 10.50
CA ARG A 79 18.49 8.26 11.00
C ARG A 79 17.24 9.11 11.17
N THR A 80 16.36 9.12 10.17
CA THR A 80 15.08 9.84 10.24
C THR A 80 14.25 9.38 11.43
N ARG A 81 14.13 8.07 11.64
CA ARG A 81 13.42 7.52 12.80
C ARG A 81 14.03 7.99 14.13
N SER A 82 15.35 7.85 14.29
CA SER A 82 16.02 8.26 15.53
C SER A 82 15.93 9.77 15.79
N GLN A 83 16.01 10.60 14.74
CA GLN A 83 15.82 12.04 14.86
C GLN A 83 14.41 12.38 15.33
N TRP A 84 13.40 11.69 14.81
CA TRP A 84 12.02 11.93 15.16
C TRP A 84 11.68 11.41 16.57
N GLU A 85 12.22 10.25 16.96
CA GLU A 85 12.15 9.73 18.34
C GLU A 85 12.74 10.71 19.36
N LEU A 86 13.78 11.47 18.99
CA LEU A 86 14.40 12.47 19.86
C LEU A 86 13.67 13.83 19.84
N GLY A 87 13.09 14.22 18.71
CA GLY A 87 12.45 15.53 18.51
C GLY A 87 10.99 15.62 18.97
N CYS A 88 10.28 14.49 19.08
CA CYS A 88 8.87 14.48 19.46
C CYS A 88 8.67 14.55 20.98
N LEU A 89 8.47 15.77 21.48
CA LEU A 89 8.19 16.09 22.89
C LEU A 89 6.85 15.54 23.41
N LYS A 90 5.89 15.23 22.52
CA LYS A 90 4.58 14.64 22.88
C LYS A 90 4.30 13.43 21.99
N GLN A 91 4.28 12.24 22.60
CA GLN A 91 3.92 10.99 21.93
C GLN A 91 2.42 10.99 21.63
N GLY A 92 2.06 10.93 20.35
CA GLY A 92 0.67 10.80 19.88
C GLY A 92 0.50 9.59 18.95
N GLN A 93 -0.75 9.26 18.59
CA GLN A 93 -1.04 8.11 17.71
C GLN A 93 -0.34 8.20 16.34
N ALA A 94 -0.20 9.41 15.79
CA ALA A 94 0.53 9.66 14.55
C ALA A 94 2.01 9.29 14.67
N PHE A 95 2.65 9.72 15.76
CA PHE A 95 4.04 9.40 16.07
C PHE A 95 4.28 7.89 16.14
N GLU A 96 3.40 7.16 16.84
CA GLU A 96 3.51 5.71 16.98
C GLU A 96 3.30 4.98 15.64
N ALA A 97 2.28 5.36 14.86
CA ALA A 97 1.97 4.74 13.58
C ALA A 97 3.14 4.84 12.59
N VAL A 98 3.78 6.00 12.53
CA VAL A 98 4.87 6.27 11.62
C VAL A 98 6.18 5.69 12.14
N THR A 99 6.43 5.73 13.44
CA THR A 99 7.62 5.06 14.03
C THR A 99 7.56 3.57 13.74
N LYS A 100 6.37 2.96 13.86
CA LYS A 100 6.12 1.58 13.44
C LYS A 100 6.37 1.38 11.94
N THR A 101 5.89 2.29 11.10
CA THR A 101 6.09 2.24 9.64
C THR A 101 7.58 2.32 9.27
N LEU A 102 8.32 3.25 9.87
CA LEU A 102 9.77 3.38 9.72
C LEU A 102 10.53 2.18 10.28
N GLN A 103 10.07 1.61 11.40
CA GLN A 103 10.66 0.40 11.98
C GLN A 103 10.46 -0.82 11.08
N GLN A 104 9.31 -0.95 10.41
CA GLN A 104 9.07 -1.98 9.41
C GLN A 104 9.97 -1.76 8.18
N ALA A 105 9.98 -0.54 7.63
CA ALA A 105 10.78 -0.17 6.47
C ALA A 105 12.28 -0.33 6.71
N ALA A 106 12.74 -0.01 7.92
CA ALA A 106 14.11 -0.18 8.36
C ALA A 106 14.32 -1.49 9.15
N GLY A 107 13.56 -2.54 8.82
CA GLY A 107 13.39 -3.81 9.55
C GLY A 107 14.63 -4.39 10.26
N PRO A 108 14.42 -5.27 11.26
CA PRO A 108 15.50 -5.80 12.10
C PRO A 108 16.56 -6.61 11.31
N ASP A 109 16.18 -7.22 10.18
CA ASP A 109 16.99 -8.19 9.44
C ASP A 109 17.56 -7.62 8.12
N PHE A 110 18.20 -6.45 8.17
CA PHE A 110 18.91 -5.91 7.01
C PHE A 110 20.22 -6.68 6.73
N PRO A 111 20.52 -7.06 5.47
CA PRO A 111 21.73 -7.83 5.16
C PRO A 111 23.02 -7.15 5.64
N ARG A 112 23.88 -7.92 6.30
CA ARG A 112 25.16 -7.44 6.83
C ARG A 112 26.11 -7.01 5.69
N LYS A 113 26.99 -6.04 5.99
CA LYS A 113 28.09 -5.69 5.07
C LYS A 113 29.08 -6.84 5.05
N HIS A 114 29.53 -7.22 3.86
CA HIS A 114 30.72 -8.05 3.72
C HIS A 114 31.84 -7.18 3.14
N ILE A 115 33.04 -7.22 3.73
CA ILE A 115 34.23 -6.50 3.26
C ILE A 115 35.08 -7.48 2.43
N ARG A 116 34.48 -8.03 1.38
CA ARG A 116 35.09 -8.98 0.42
C ARG A 116 34.22 -9.09 -0.83
N CYS A 117 34.75 -9.73 -1.87
CA CYS A 117 33.99 -10.05 -3.08
C CYS A 117 32.75 -10.90 -2.77
N ASP A 118 31.69 -10.68 -3.55
CA ASP A 118 30.44 -11.39 -3.40
C ASP A 118 30.59 -12.86 -3.81
N THR A 119 30.47 -13.76 -2.83
CA THR A 119 30.42 -15.21 -3.09
C THR A 119 29.00 -15.63 -3.44
N ARG A 120 28.81 -16.81 -4.06
CA ARG A 120 27.48 -17.37 -4.34
C ARG A 120 26.58 -17.44 -3.10
N ALA A 121 27.16 -17.77 -1.93
CA ALA A 121 26.45 -17.80 -0.66
C ALA A 121 25.96 -16.39 -0.24
N ILE A 122 26.84 -15.38 -0.32
CA ILE A 122 26.49 -13.99 -0.01
C ILE A 122 25.38 -13.49 -0.94
N ILE A 123 25.47 -13.79 -2.23
CA ILE A 123 24.46 -13.39 -3.22
C ILE A 123 23.12 -14.04 -2.92
N HIS A 124 23.10 -15.33 -2.56
CA HIS A 124 21.87 -16.04 -2.23
C HIS A 124 21.22 -15.49 -0.95
N GLU A 125 22.01 -15.23 0.09
CA GLU A 125 21.55 -14.63 1.34
C GLU A 125 20.97 -13.23 1.10
N ARG A 126 21.74 -12.33 0.47
CA ARG A 126 21.31 -10.97 0.15
C ARG A 126 20.07 -10.97 -0.72
N ARG A 127 19.99 -11.85 -1.73
CA ARG A 127 18.81 -11.95 -2.59
C ARG A 127 17.53 -12.18 -1.77
N ARG A 128 17.57 -13.09 -0.80
CA ARG A 128 16.41 -13.40 0.05
C ARG A 128 16.03 -12.20 0.91
N GLN A 129 16.98 -11.71 1.72
CA GLN A 129 16.75 -10.62 2.67
C GLN A 129 16.38 -9.31 1.96
N LEU A 130 16.95 -9.01 0.79
CA LEU A 130 16.57 -7.82 0.02
C LEU A 130 15.16 -7.93 -0.58
N MET A 131 14.69 -9.12 -0.97
CA MET A 131 13.28 -9.29 -1.37
C MET A 131 12.33 -9.03 -0.20
N ASP A 132 12.67 -9.53 0.98
CA ASP A 132 11.89 -9.30 2.20
C ASP A 132 11.88 -7.80 2.57
N TYR A 133 13.03 -7.15 2.43
CA TYR A 133 13.17 -5.70 2.60
C TYR A 133 12.31 -4.90 1.60
N VAL A 134 12.27 -5.29 0.32
CA VAL A 134 11.40 -4.65 -0.68
C VAL A 134 9.92 -4.78 -0.30
N ARG A 135 9.49 -5.95 0.22
CA ARG A 135 8.10 -6.11 0.72
C ARG A 135 7.80 -5.18 1.89
N ALA A 136 8.76 -5.03 2.81
CA ALA A 136 8.62 -4.11 3.94
C ALA A 136 8.55 -2.64 3.47
N LEU A 137 9.34 -2.25 2.48
CA LEU A 137 9.26 -0.92 1.87
C LEU A 137 7.92 -0.67 1.18
N LEU A 138 7.37 -1.66 0.46
CA LEU A 138 6.04 -1.54 -0.16
C LEU A 138 4.94 -1.36 0.90
N ALA A 139 4.96 -2.15 1.97
CA ALA A 139 4.00 -2.00 3.06
C ALA A 139 4.10 -0.60 3.69
N ALA A 140 5.31 -0.11 3.93
CA ALA A 140 5.53 1.23 4.45
C ALA A 140 5.07 2.32 3.49
N TYR A 141 5.33 2.17 2.19
CA TYR A 141 4.83 3.06 1.15
C TYR A 141 3.30 3.15 1.18
N THR A 142 2.60 2.01 1.23
CA THR A 142 1.13 2.00 1.29
C THR A 142 0.57 2.64 2.55
N ASP A 143 1.24 2.45 3.69
CA ASP A 143 0.81 3.07 4.95
C ASP A 143 1.01 4.59 4.90
N LEU A 144 2.16 5.06 4.41
CA LEU A 144 2.46 6.48 4.26
C LEU A 144 1.53 7.16 3.25
N GLU A 145 1.21 6.51 2.13
CA GLU A 145 0.26 7.03 1.14
C GLU A 145 -1.10 7.31 1.79
N VAL A 146 -1.62 6.34 2.56
CA VAL A 146 -2.90 6.47 3.25
C VAL A 146 -2.85 7.54 4.35
N LEU A 147 -1.77 7.61 5.12
CA LEU A 147 -1.60 8.61 6.18
C LEU A 147 -1.50 10.04 5.63
N LEU A 148 -0.76 10.24 4.54
CA LEU A 148 -0.62 11.54 3.87
C LEU A 148 -1.90 11.94 3.12
N GLY A 149 -2.68 10.97 2.63
CA GLY A 149 -3.95 11.21 1.95
C GLY A 149 -5.13 11.52 2.88
N ALA A 150 -4.99 11.34 4.20
CA ALA A 150 -6.02 11.60 5.20
C ALA A 150 -5.52 12.57 6.30
N PRO A 151 -5.24 13.84 5.96
CA PRO A 151 -4.60 14.79 6.87
C PRO A 151 -5.40 15.06 8.15
N GLU A 152 -6.73 14.93 8.12
CA GLU A 152 -7.60 15.07 9.29
C GLU A 152 -7.37 13.99 10.36
N SER A 153 -6.72 12.88 10.01
CA SER A 153 -6.47 11.75 10.92
C SER A 153 -5.21 11.94 11.78
N LEU A 154 -4.30 12.83 11.39
CA LEU A 154 -3.13 13.17 12.19
C LEU A 154 -3.58 14.24 13.20
N LYS A 155 -3.35 14.04 14.50
CA LYS A 155 -3.62 15.06 15.54
C LYS A 155 -2.26 15.49 16.11
N GLY A 156 -1.83 16.75 15.96
CA GLY A 156 -0.52 17.19 16.45
C GLY A 156 -0.01 18.50 15.84
N ASN A 157 1.27 18.85 16.07
CA ASN A 157 1.91 20.01 15.45
C ASN A 157 2.26 19.66 13.98
N PHE A 158 1.33 19.96 13.07
CA PHE A 158 1.24 19.35 11.74
C PHE A 158 2.41 19.60 10.77
N GLY A 159 3.19 20.68 10.95
CA GLY A 159 4.19 21.08 9.96
C GLY A 159 5.34 20.08 9.84
N ASP A 160 6.02 19.80 10.95
CA ASP A 160 7.25 19.02 10.94
C ASP A 160 7.00 17.53 10.67
N ASP A 161 5.90 16.99 11.19
CA ASP A 161 5.51 15.59 11.00
C ASP A 161 5.16 15.27 9.54
N VAL A 162 4.39 16.14 8.88
CA VAL A 162 4.00 15.94 7.47
C VAL A 162 5.22 16.06 6.54
N VAL A 163 6.13 17.00 6.81
CA VAL A 163 7.38 17.14 6.05
C VAL A 163 8.25 15.89 6.19
N CYS A 164 8.40 15.38 7.42
CA CYS A 164 9.13 14.14 7.69
C CYS A 164 8.52 12.95 6.94
N LEU A 165 7.20 12.78 7.05
CA LEU A 165 6.47 11.72 6.37
C LEU A 165 6.60 11.77 4.87
N ASN A 166 6.44 12.96 4.29
CA ASN A 166 6.58 13.17 2.86
C ASN A 166 8.01 12.88 2.40
N THR A 167 9.03 13.24 3.20
CA THR A 167 10.43 12.92 2.88
C THR A 167 10.65 11.42 2.79
N VAL A 168 10.17 10.66 3.78
CA VAL A 168 10.26 9.19 3.81
C VAL A 168 9.49 8.58 2.64
N PHE A 169 8.27 9.07 2.40
CA PHE A 169 7.42 8.64 1.30
C PHE A 169 8.12 8.79 -0.05
N VAL A 170 8.65 9.98 -0.33
CA VAL A 170 9.38 10.27 -1.58
C VAL A 170 10.65 9.44 -1.70
N ASP A 171 11.38 9.21 -0.62
CA ASP A 171 12.58 8.37 -0.63
C ASP A 171 12.27 6.92 -0.99
N ILE A 172 11.22 6.35 -0.41
CA ILE A 172 10.77 4.98 -0.72
C ILE A 172 10.25 4.92 -2.15
N GLU A 173 9.43 5.89 -2.57
CA GLU A 173 8.88 5.97 -3.93
C GLU A 173 10.00 5.99 -4.98
N ARG A 174 10.96 6.89 -4.81
CA ARG A 174 12.10 7.05 -5.71
C ARG A 174 12.98 5.82 -5.73
N PHE A 175 13.17 5.17 -4.58
CA PHE A 175 14.00 3.98 -4.48
C PHE A 175 13.37 2.78 -5.20
N LEU A 176 12.05 2.58 -5.04
CA LEU A 176 11.30 1.49 -5.67
C LEU A 176 10.92 1.76 -7.13
N GLU A 177 11.18 2.97 -7.62
CA GLU A 177 10.86 3.42 -8.98
C GLU A 177 9.38 3.16 -9.32
N ILE A 178 8.48 3.57 -8.40
CA ILE A 178 7.03 3.33 -8.53
C ILE A 178 6.49 4.01 -9.81
N PRO A 179 5.91 3.25 -10.76
CA PRO A 179 5.42 3.79 -12.03
C PRO A 179 4.24 4.77 -11.85
N PRO A 180 4.10 5.79 -12.71
CA PRO A 180 2.96 6.72 -12.67
C PRO A 180 1.59 6.01 -12.74
N LYS A 181 1.47 4.97 -13.58
CA LYS A 181 0.25 4.17 -13.70
C LYS A 181 -0.16 3.53 -12.36
N ARG A 182 0.81 3.04 -11.58
CA ARG A 182 0.58 2.45 -10.27
C ARG A 182 0.03 3.49 -9.30
N LYS A 183 0.66 4.67 -9.26
CA LYS A 183 0.21 5.80 -8.44
C LYS A 183 -1.22 6.22 -8.79
N GLU A 184 -1.57 6.22 -10.07
CA GLU A 184 -2.92 6.56 -10.51
C GLU A 184 -3.97 5.54 -10.04
N ILE A 185 -3.65 4.24 -10.12
CA ILE A 185 -4.50 3.15 -9.61
C ILE A 185 -4.69 3.32 -8.10
N GLU A 186 -3.61 3.56 -7.36
CA GLU A 186 -3.64 3.72 -5.91
C GLU A 186 -4.41 4.97 -5.49
N ALA A 187 -4.20 6.12 -6.14
CA ALA A 187 -4.97 7.34 -5.91
C ALA A 187 -6.47 7.17 -6.23
N ARG A 188 -6.81 6.39 -7.27
CA ARG A 188 -8.20 6.07 -7.62
C ARG A 188 -8.85 5.20 -6.54
N LEU A 189 -8.16 4.15 -6.10
CA LEU A 189 -8.63 3.28 -5.03
C LEU A 189 -8.81 4.04 -3.71
N THR A 190 -7.97 5.05 -3.42
CA THR A 190 -8.05 5.81 -2.16
C THR A 190 -9.32 6.64 -2.15
N ARG A 191 -9.58 7.37 -3.25
CA ARG A 191 -10.81 8.14 -3.46
C ARG A 191 -12.06 7.27 -3.36
N VAL A 192 -12.00 6.07 -3.93
CA VAL A 192 -13.10 5.11 -3.87
C VAL A 192 -13.38 4.68 -2.45
N VAL A 193 -12.38 4.20 -1.72
CA VAL A 193 -12.59 3.66 -0.37
C VAL A 193 -13.05 4.76 0.60
N LEU A 194 -12.57 5.99 0.43
CA LEU A 194 -13.09 7.16 1.17
C LEU A 194 -14.57 7.44 0.89
N ALA A 195 -15.09 7.04 -0.27
CA ALA A 195 -16.50 7.20 -0.65
C ALA A 195 -17.39 6.02 -0.25
N LEU A 196 -16.85 4.98 0.40
CA LEU A 196 -17.60 3.78 0.80
C LEU A 196 -18.19 3.93 2.21
N GLU A 197 -19.50 3.71 2.34
CA GLU A 197 -20.19 3.67 3.64
C GLU A 197 -20.32 2.22 4.14
N ASP A 198 -20.08 1.98 5.42
CA ASP A 198 -20.34 0.67 6.05
C ASP A 198 -21.85 0.47 6.22
N VAL A 199 -22.31 -0.76 6.01
CA VAL A 199 -23.68 -1.17 6.36
C VAL A 199 -23.61 -1.88 7.70
N GLU A 200 -24.14 -1.26 8.76
CA GLU A 200 -24.29 -1.95 10.05
C GLU A 200 -25.36 -3.04 9.91
N VAL A 201 -24.92 -4.30 9.93
CA VAL A 201 -25.82 -5.45 10.02
C VAL A 201 -26.13 -5.63 11.50
N THR A 202 -27.28 -5.12 11.96
CA THR A 202 -27.78 -5.39 13.31
C THR A 202 -28.36 -6.80 13.38
N PRO A 203 -27.87 -7.68 14.28
CA PRO A 203 -28.47 -8.99 14.49
C PRO A 203 -29.82 -8.80 15.19
N GLY A 204 -30.89 -8.63 14.42
CA GLY A 204 -32.25 -8.41 14.91
C GLY A 204 -33.17 -7.57 14.02
N SER A 205 -32.66 -6.98 12.93
CA SER A 205 -33.48 -6.25 11.94
C SER A 205 -34.02 -7.20 10.85
N CYS A 206 -35.33 -7.18 10.65
CA CYS A 206 -36.10 -8.12 9.84
C CYS A 206 -35.82 -8.03 8.30
N SER A 207 -35.45 -9.17 7.70
CA SER A 207 -35.75 -9.59 6.31
C SER A 207 -35.25 -8.81 5.07
N LYS A 208 -33.95 -8.50 4.94
CA LYS A 208 -33.35 -8.33 3.60
C LYS A 208 -31.96 -8.94 3.55
N THR A 209 -31.85 -10.19 3.10
CA THR A 209 -30.57 -10.75 2.66
C THR A 209 -30.08 -9.92 1.47
N HIS A 210 -28.89 -9.34 1.57
CA HIS A 210 -28.31 -8.60 0.46
C HIS A 210 -27.48 -9.57 -0.38
N GLN A 211 -27.88 -9.79 -1.63
CA GLN A 211 -27.12 -10.58 -2.59
C GLN A 211 -26.05 -9.72 -3.25
N CYS A 212 -24.79 -10.12 -3.16
CA CYS A 212 -23.70 -9.45 -3.86
C CYS A 212 -23.67 -9.89 -5.33
N CYS A 213 -23.98 -8.99 -6.26
CA CYS A 213 -24.02 -9.35 -7.70
C CYS A 213 -22.64 -9.64 -8.33
N ILE A 214 -21.54 -9.42 -7.61
CA ILE A 214 -20.18 -9.69 -8.10
C ILE A 214 -19.82 -11.17 -7.90
N CYS A 215 -20.11 -11.72 -6.72
CA CYS A 215 -19.84 -13.13 -6.41
C CYS A 215 -21.10 -14.00 -6.38
N LEU A 216 -22.26 -13.39 -6.62
CA LEU A 216 -23.58 -14.03 -6.63
C LEU A 216 -23.90 -14.78 -5.32
N SER A 217 -23.36 -14.31 -4.19
CA SER A 217 -23.58 -14.90 -2.88
C SER A 217 -24.27 -13.92 -1.94
N ASP A 218 -25.00 -14.48 -0.99
CA ASP A 218 -25.83 -13.74 -0.05
C ASP A 218 -25.07 -13.41 1.23
N SER A 219 -25.52 -12.39 1.94
CA SER A 219 -25.03 -12.01 3.27
C SER A 219 -25.52 -12.93 4.40
N ASP A 220 -26.03 -14.11 4.08
CA ASP A 220 -26.60 -15.01 5.08
C ASP A 220 -25.46 -15.76 5.79
N PRO A 221 -25.32 -15.66 7.12
CA PRO A 221 -24.26 -16.30 7.91
C PRO A 221 -24.22 -17.83 7.76
N SER A 222 -25.28 -18.46 7.26
CA SER A 222 -25.31 -19.89 6.92
C SER A 222 -24.60 -20.24 5.61
N THR A 223 -24.22 -19.25 4.80
CA THR A 223 -23.52 -19.42 3.52
C THR A 223 -22.02 -19.16 3.67
N PRO A 224 -21.15 -19.74 2.82
CA PRO A 224 -19.69 -19.58 2.92
C PRO A 224 -19.19 -18.12 2.78
N ASN A 225 -20.06 -17.18 2.39
CA ASN A 225 -19.76 -15.76 2.24
C ASN A 225 -20.57 -14.86 3.21
N GLY A 226 -21.35 -15.45 4.12
CA GLY A 226 -22.26 -14.73 5.01
C GLY A 226 -21.61 -13.77 5.99
N ASP A 227 -20.41 -14.11 6.46
CA ASP A 227 -19.67 -13.31 7.44
C ASP A 227 -18.87 -12.16 6.80
N LYS A 228 -18.95 -11.97 5.48
CA LYS A 228 -18.17 -10.95 4.78
C LYS A 228 -18.74 -9.55 5.01
N GLU A 229 -17.86 -8.62 5.35
CA GLU A 229 -18.21 -7.20 5.53
C GLU A 229 -18.94 -6.65 4.29
N MET A 230 -20.12 -6.07 4.49
CA MET A 230 -20.91 -5.41 3.45
C MET A 230 -20.64 -3.91 3.45
N THR A 231 -20.60 -3.33 2.25
CA THR A 231 -20.43 -1.88 2.08
C THR A 231 -21.38 -1.35 1.02
N LYS A 232 -21.78 -0.09 1.18
CA LYS A 232 -22.69 0.62 0.31
C LYS A 232 -21.92 1.70 -0.46
N LEU A 233 -22.14 1.73 -1.78
CA LEU A 233 -21.66 2.81 -2.64
C LEU A 233 -22.51 4.10 -2.45
N PRO A 234 -22.03 5.28 -2.88
CA PRO A 234 -22.82 6.51 -2.89
C PRO A 234 -24.12 6.43 -3.73
N CYS A 235 -24.21 5.46 -4.64
CA CYS A 235 -25.42 5.16 -5.40
C CYS A 235 -26.40 4.20 -4.68
N ALA A 236 -26.19 3.94 -3.39
CA ALA A 236 -26.96 3.08 -2.50
C ALA A 236 -26.91 1.56 -2.78
N HIS A 237 -26.13 1.13 -3.78
CA HIS A 237 -25.91 -0.29 -4.06
C HIS A 237 -24.94 -0.94 -3.07
N VAL A 238 -25.28 -2.14 -2.60
CA VAL A 238 -24.56 -2.91 -1.56
C VAL A 238 -23.80 -4.07 -2.18
N PHE A 239 -22.56 -4.29 -1.72
CA PHE A 239 -21.69 -5.38 -2.15
C PHE A 239 -20.84 -5.88 -0.99
N HIS A 240 -20.30 -7.10 -1.09
CA HIS A 240 -19.17 -7.48 -0.25
C HIS A 240 -18.02 -6.50 -0.49
N LYS A 241 -17.42 -6.03 0.59
CA LYS A 241 -16.34 -5.04 0.58
C LYS A 241 -15.18 -5.46 -0.32
N ASP A 242 -14.71 -6.70 -0.18
CA ASP A 242 -13.60 -7.20 -1.00
C ASP A 242 -13.97 -7.30 -2.48
N CYS A 243 -15.20 -7.73 -2.78
CA CYS A 243 -15.69 -7.84 -4.15
C CYS A 243 -15.72 -6.48 -4.85
N ILE A 244 -16.26 -5.46 -4.19
CA ILE A 244 -16.35 -4.13 -4.79
C ILE A 244 -15.00 -3.43 -4.87
N ILE A 245 -14.10 -3.62 -3.88
CA ILE A 245 -12.74 -3.11 -3.97
C ILE A 245 -12.01 -3.72 -5.17
N HIS A 246 -12.10 -5.03 -5.36
CA HIS A 246 -11.47 -5.71 -6.50
C HIS A 246 -12.02 -5.22 -7.84
N TRP A 247 -13.35 -5.09 -7.97
CA TRP A 247 -13.97 -4.51 -9.16
C TRP A 247 -13.43 -3.11 -9.46
N LEU A 248 -13.25 -2.30 -8.41
CA LEU A 248 -12.82 -0.91 -8.55
C LEU A 248 -11.31 -0.74 -8.83
N GLN A 249 -10.52 -1.81 -8.72
CA GLN A 249 -9.14 -1.84 -9.23
C GLN A 249 -9.11 -1.76 -10.76
N CYS A 250 -10.16 -2.23 -11.45
CA CYS A 250 -10.23 -2.21 -12.92
C CYS A 250 -10.98 -0.98 -13.47
N GLY A 251 -12.00 -0.48 -12.78
CA GLY A 251 -12.78 0.70 -13.21
C GLY A 251 -13.43 1.47 -12.07
N SER A 252 -13.83 2.72 -12.25
CA SER A 252 -14.40 3.57 -11.17
C SER A 252 -15.94 3.62 -11.17
N THR A 253 -16.62 2.58 -11.66
CA THR A 253 -18.09 2.58 -11.84
C THR A 253 -18.78 1.48 -11.06
N CYS A 254 -19.98 1.77 -10.54
CA CYS A 254 -20.82 0.77 -9.90
C CYS A 254 -21.12 -0.42 -10.85
N PRO A 255 -20.94 -1.69 -10.43
CA PRO A 255 -21.28 -2.86 -11.24
C PRO A 255 -22.76 -2.91 -11.65
N MET A 256 -23.67 -2.41 -10.81
CA MET A 256 -25.11 -2.46 -11.07
C MET A 256 -25.61 -1.32 -11.95
N CYS A 257 -25.25 -0.07 -11.63
CA CYS A 257 -25.80 1.10 -12.33
C CYS A 257 -24.80 1.88 -13.17
N ARG A 258 -23.54 1.44 -13.23
CA ARG A 258 -22.44 2.08 -13.98
C ARG A 258 -22.13 3.53 -13.62
N ARG A 259 -22.75 4.07 -12.55
CA ARG A 259 -22.46 5.42 -12.06
C ARG A 259 -21.03 5.49 -11.55
N ALA A 260 -20.30 6.54 -11.96
CA ALA A 260 -18.95 6.80 -11.49
C ALA A 260 -18.92 7.08 -9.98
N ILE A 261 -17.90 6.56 -9.31
CA ILE A 261 -17.67 6.66 -7.87
C ILE A 261 -16.54 7.68 -7.69
N GLY A 262 -16.77 8.72 -6.90
CA GLY A 262 -15.77 9.76 -6.62
C GLY A 262 -15.87 11.05 -7.45
N HIS A 263 -16.87 11.18 -8.34
CA HIS A 263 -17.35 12.51 -8.72
C HIS A 263 -18.44 12.91 -7.73
N ALA A 264 -18.20 13.97 -6.96
CA ALA A 264 -19.26 14.66 -6.25
C ALA A 264 -20.40 14.87 -7.26
N ALA A 265 -21.59 14.39 -6.92
CA ALA A 265 -22.75 14.49 -7.78
C ALA A 265 -22.86 15.93 -8.28
N ASN A 266 -22.68 16.14 -9.58
CA ASN A 266 -23.03 17.39 -10.21
C ASN A 266 -24.55 17.48 -10.03
N ARG A 267 -24.98 18.14 -8.95
CA ARG A 267 -26.37 18.52 -8.75
C ARG A 267 -26.72 19.31 -9.98
N ARG A 268 -27.45 18.68 -10.91
CA ARG A 268 -28.19 19.41 -11.93
C ARG A 268 -29.11 20.33 -11.12
N VAL A 269 -28.72 21.59 -10.99
CA VAL A 269 -29.66 22.64 -10.63
C VAL A 269 -30.65 22.65 -11.78
N SER A 270 -31.84 22.10 -11.55
CA SER A 270 -32.96 22.35 -12.44
C SER A 270 -33.15 23.86 -12.45
N ALA A 271 -32.88 24.47 -13.60
CA ALA A 271 -33.33 25.82 -13.87
C ALA A 271 -34.85 25.80 -13.79
N VAL A 272 -35.38 26.51 -12.80
CA VAL A 272 -36.76 27.00 -12.77
C VAL A 272 -36.65 28.52 -12.84
#